data_AF-A0A958LQU9-F1
#
_entry.id   AF-A0A958LQU9-F1
#
_cell.length_a   1.000
_cell.length_b   1.000
_cell.length_c   1.000
_cell.angle_alpha   90.00
_cell.angle_beta   90.00
_cell.angle_gamma   90.00
#
_symmetry.space_group_name_H-M   'P 1'
#
loop_
_entity.id
_entity.type
_entity.pdbx_description
1 polymer ?
#
loop_
_entity_poly.entity_id
_entity_poly.type
_entity_poly.pdbx_seq_one_letter_code
_entity_poly.pdbx_strand_id
1 'polypeptide(L)'
;RAWRMCVTACPYKKSYYNWSSGKSEKCILCYPRIESGYAPACMHSCVGRIRYLGVVLYDADQIHKAASADDKDLVNQQMNVILDPFDPTVIAEAKKNGIADSTIWAAQSSPTYKFVKTWGLALPLHPEFRTLPMLFYVPPLLPVMASLKQVNNAEQTSKMNPVSKVWDDAWLYNTTTKELFGTIDEARMPLKYLASLFSAGDEGMVKDRLKKLMAVRVYRRWKTVGDVPEAKAMEMLREVDLDPQSADDIYYLTSLAKFDDRFVIPAAHREHAIEMLEFTGDKKGSTGFGFKEESASRGL
;
A
#
# COMPACT_ATOMS: atom_id res chain seq x y z
N ARG A 1 -33.02 8.00 2.86
CA ARG A 1 -33.74 7.60 1.63
C ARG A 1 -33.41 6.19 1.17
N ALA A 2 -32.19 5.67 1.40
CA ALA A 2 -31.92 4.22 1.30
C ALA A 2 -32.17 3.60 -0.08
N TRP A 3 -31.95 4.36 -1.15
CA TRP A 3 -32.17 3.92 -2.53
C TRP A 3 -31.31 2.74 -2.99
N ARG A 4 -30.36 2.28 -2.15
CA ARG A 4 -29.50 1.08 -2.35
C ARG A 4 -28.69 1.02 -3.65
N MET A 5 -28.77 2.02 -4.52
CA MET A 5 -28.00 2.11 -5.76
C MET A 5 -26.48 2.15 -5.52
N CYS A 6 -26.03 2.73 -4.40
CA CYS A 6 -24.61 2.78 -4.05
C CYS A 6 -24.00 1.40 -3.75
N VAL A 7 -24.81 0.42 -3.35
CA VAL A 7 -24.35 -0.96 -3.09
C VAL A 7 -24.00 -1.64 -4.41
N THR A 8 -24.86 -1.49 -5.42
CA THR A 8 -24.62 -2.00 -6.77
C THR A 8 -23.47 -1.26 -7.45
N ALA A 9 -23.51 0.08 -7.42
CA ALA A 9 -22.58 0.94 -8.15
C ALA A 9 -21.12 0.83 -7.68
N CYS A 10 -20.88 0.55 -6.39
CA CYS A 10 -19.52 0.36 -5.90
C CYS A 10 -18.92 -0.94 -6.50
N PRO A 11 -17.88 -0.86 -7.34
CA PRO A 11 -17.34 -2.06 -8.00
C PRO A 11 -16.65 -2.98 -6.98
N TYR A 12 -16.09 -2.42 -5.91
CA TYR A 12 -15.48 -3.17 -4.81
C TYR A 12 -16.46 -3.73 -3.78
N LYS A 13 -17.76 -3.44 -3.92
CA LYS A 13 -18.82 -3.89 -2.98
C LYS A 13 -18.49 -3.54 -1.51
N LYS A 14 -18.02 -2.30 -1.28
CA LYS A 14 -17.66 -1.77 0.06
C LYS A 14 -18.72 -0.87 0.71
N SER A 15 -19.89 -0.79 0.09
CA SER A 15 -21.10 -0.24 0.69
C SER A 15 -22.00 -1.41 1.08
N TYR A 16 -22.43 -1.46 2.33
CA TYR A 16 -23.24 -2.54 2.90
C TYR A 16 -24.59 -1.98 3.31
N TYR A 17 -25.68 -2.66 2.96
CA TYR A 17 -27.01 -2.25 3.39
C TYR A 17 -27.29 -2.81 4.79
N ASN A 18 -27.57 -1.92 5.74
CA ASN A 18 -28.07 -2.30 7.06
C ASN A 18 -29.58 -2.48 6.97
N TRP A 19 -30.02 -3.74 7.04
CA TRP A 19 -31.42 -4.14 6.94
C TRP A 19 -32.27 -3.67 8.12
N SER A 20 -31.66 -3.39 9.27
CA SER A 20 -32.36 -2.92 10.48
C SER A 20 -32.58 -1.41 10.45
N SER A 21 -31.53 -0.63 10.19
CA SER A 21 -31.65 0.84 10.14
C SER A 21 -32.27 1.36 8.85
N GLY A 22 -32.35 0.49 7.83
CA GLY A 22 -32.81 0.87 6.49
C GLY A 22 -31.86 1.87 5.84
N LYS A 23 -30.56 1.81 6.11
CA LYS A 23 -29.55 2.72 5.52
C LYS A 23 -28.33 1.93 5.06
N SER A 24 -27.63 2.44 4.06
CA SER A 24 -26.33 1.88 3.67
C SER A 24 -25.22 2.49 4.50
N GLU A 25 -24.29 1.65 4.92
CA GLU A 25 -23.12 2.00 5.71
C GLU A 25 -21.86 1.55 4.96
N LYS A 26 -20.72 2.17 5.26
CA LYS A 26 -19.45 1.88 4.60
C LYS A 26 -18.29 2.14 5.55
N CYS A 27 -17.09 1.68 5.16
CA CYS A 27 -15.87 2.09 5.82
C CYS A 27 -15.79 3.63 5.88
N ILE A 28 -15.55 4.16 7.08
CA ILE A 28 -15.42 5.61 7.33
C ILE A 28 -13.96 6.05 7.48
N LEU A 29 -13.01 5.18 7.10
CA LEU A 29 -11.56 5.34 7.29
C LEU A 29 -11.18 5.70 8.74
N CYS A 30 -12.02 5.34 9.71
CA CYS A 30 -11.89 5.80 11.10
C CYS A 30 -11.67 7.32 11.21
N TYR A 31 -12.42 8.15 10.47
CA TYR A 31 -12.25 9.61 10.52
C TYR A 31 -12.15 10.19 11.94
N PRO A 32 -12.89 9.71 12.98
CA PRO A 32 -12.74 10.27 14.33
C PRO A 32 -11.33 10.07 14.92
N ARG A 33 -10.59 9.03 14.48
CA ARG A 33 -9.20 8.77 14.86
C ARG A 33 -8.24 9.61 14.01
N ILE A 34 -8.42 9.59 12.69
CA ILE A 34 -7.56 10.33 11.75
C ILE A 34 -7.60 11.84 12.04
N GLU A 35 -8.76 12.37 12.40
CA GLU A 35 -8.91 13.78 12.74
C GLU A 35 -7.97 14.25 13.85
N SER A 36 -7.61 13.34 14.76
CA SER A 36 -6.68 13.58 15.86
C SER A 36 -5.28 13.00 15.61
N GLY A 37 -4.94 12.67 14.36
CA GLY A 37 -3.63 12.12 13.98
C GLY A 37 -3.44 10.63 14.31
N TYR A 38 -4.48 9.91 14.72
CA TYR A 38 -4.35 8.49 15.06
C TYR A 38 -4.58 7.57 13.86
N ALA A 39 -3.81 6.49 13.80
CA ALA A 39 -3.99 5.43 12.80
C ALA A 39 -5.40 4.80 12.87
N PRO A 40 -6.01 4.47 11.71
CA PRO A 40 -7.25 3.69 11.65
C PRO A 40 -7.15 2.38 12.42
N ALA A 41 -8.25 1.93 13.01
CA ALA A 41 -8.26 0.76 13.89
C ALA A 41 -7.66 -0.49 13.22
N CYS A 42 -8.03 -0.76 11.97
CA CYS A 42 -7.55 -1.91 11.22
C CYS A 42 -6.08 -1.80 10.79
N MET A 43 -5.52 -0.58 10.75
CA MET A 43 -4.10 -0.33 10.49
C MET A 43 -3.28 -0.46 11.76
N HIS A 44 -3.77 0.11 12.85
CA HIS A 44 -3.16 0.01 14.17
C HIS A 44 -3.08 -1.45 14.64
N SER A 45 -4.15 -2.24 14.50
CA SER A 45 -4.19 -3.64 14.92
C SER A 45 -3.53 -4.62 13.94
N CYS A 46 -2.85 -4.13 12.90
CA CYS A 46 -2.24 -4.99 11.89
C CYS A 46 -1.01 -5.73 12.44
N VAL A 47 -1.23 -6.96 12.90
CA VAL A 47 -0.18 -7.85 13.46
C VAL A 47 0.97 -8.06 12.48
N GLY A 48 0.65 -8.27 11.19
CA GLY A 48 1.65 -8.48 10.14
C GLY A 48 2.44 -7.23 9.75
N ARG A 49 2.10 -6.05 10.33
CA ARG A 49 2.83 -4.80 10.12
C ARG A 49 2.89 -4.27 8.68
N ILE A 50 2.01 -4.76 7.80
CA ILE A 50 2.02 -4.49 6.35
C ILE A 50 1.28 -3.22 5.91
N ARG A 51 0.69 -2.46 6.84
CA ARG A 51 -0.16 -1.30 6.52
C ARG A 51 0.58 0.00 6.80
N TYR A 52 0.48 0.92 5.85
CA TYR A 52 1.07 2.26 5.89
C TYR A 52 0.00 3.27 5.54
N LEU A 53 0.07 4.45 6.15
CA LEU A 53 -0.81 5.58 5.84
C LEU A 53 0.03 6.85 5.85
N GLY A 54 -0.07 7.61 4.76
CA GLY A 54 0.54 8.91 4.63
C GLY A 54 -0.24 9.76 3.64
N VAL A 55 -0.05 11.08 3.72
CA VAL A 55 -0.70 12.04 2.83
C VAL A 55 -0.13 11.89 1.42
N VAL A 56 -0.99 12.08 0.42
CA VAL A 56 -0.59 12.30 -0.97
C VAL A 56 -1.35 13.51 -1.48
N LEU A 57 -0.63 14.45 -2.11
CA LEU A 57 -1.24 15.60 -2.78
C LEU A 57 -1.68 15.16 -4.17
N TYR A 58 -2.85 15.60 -4.61
CA TYR A 58 -3.36 15.27 -5.93
C TYR A 58 -4.04 16.46 -6.59
N ASP A 59 -3.95 16.51 -7.92
CA ASP A 59 -4.65 17.50 -8.74
C ASP A 59 -6.08 17.01 -9.04
N ALA A 60 -7.07 17.65 -8.42
CA ALA A 60 -8.47 17.29 -8.58
C ALA A 60 -9.01 17.54 -10.01
N ASP A 61 -8.46 18.52 -10.73
CA ASP A 61 -8.91 18.86 -12.08
C ASP A 61 -8.52 17.79 -13.11
N GLN A 62 -7.49 17.00 -12.82
CA GLN A 62 -7.04 15.91 -13.68
C GLN A 62 -7.82 14.60 -13.47
N ILE A 63 -8.69 14.51 -12.45
CA ILE A 63 -9.42 13.27 -12.11
C ILE A 63 -10.22 12.74 -13.29
N HIS A 64 -10.99 13.61 -13.96
CA HIS A 64 -11.82 13.19 -15.08
C HIS A 64 -10.96 12.66 -16.23
N LYS A 65 -9.91 13.39 -16.61
CA LYS A 65 -8.98 12.99 -17.66
C LYS A 65 -8.32 11.63 -17.34
N ALA A 66 -7.88 11.44 -16.10
CA ALA A 66 -7.24 10.20 -15.68
C ALA A 66 -8.21 9.01 -15.66
N ALA A 67 -9.42 9.18 -15.13
CA ALA A 67 -10.43 8.13 -15.08
C ALA A 67 -10.99 7.76 -16.47
N SER A 68 -10.95 8.69 -17.43
CA SER A 68 -11.41 8.48 -18.81
C SER A 68 -10.34 7.92 -19.77
N ALA A 69 -9.10 7.70 -19.31
CA ALA A 69 -8.02 7.20 -20.16
C ALA A 69 -8.24 5.74 -20.62
N ASP A 70 -7.47 5.27 -21.60
CA ASP A 70 -7.47 3.87 -22.00
C ASP A 70 -7.00 2.95 -20.86
N ASP A 71 -7.50 1.72 -20.80
CA ASP A 71 -7.23 0.79 -19.69
C ASP A 71 -5.73 0.59 -19.42
N LYS A 72 -4.93 0.49 -20.49
CA LYS A 72 -3.47 0.35 -20.44
C LYS A 72 -2.76 1.53 -19.76
N ASP A 73 -3.38 2.71 -19.78
CA ASP A 73 -2.78 3.95 -19.29
C ASP A 73 -3.31 4.34 -17.89
N LEU A 74 -4.37 3.70 -17.40
CA LEU A 74 -5.06 4.08 -16.15
C LEU A 74 -4.14 4.15 -14.93
N VAL A 75 -3.22 3.18 -14.78
CA VAL A 75 -2.25 3.19 -13.67
C VAL A 75 -1.36 4.42 -13.77
N ASN A 76 -0.75 4.65 -14.94
CA ASN A 76 0.16 5.77 -15.15
C ASN A 76 -0.56 7.11 -14.99
N GLN A 77 -1.79 7.23 -15.51
CA GLN A 77 -2.60 8.43 -15.34
C GLN A 77 -2.97 8.69 -13.88
N GLN A 78 -3.32 7.65 -13.12
CA GLN A 78 -3.54 7.80 -11.68
C GLN A 78 -2.25 8.24 -10.96
N MET A 79 -1.08 7.71 -11.33
CA MET A 79 0.19 8.15 -10.76
C MET A 79 0.51 9.61 -11.11
N ASN A 80 0.11 10.09 -12.29
CA ASN A 80 0.33 11.47 -12.73
C ASN A 80 -0.57 12.48 -11.99
N VAL A 81 -1.75 12.04 -11.53
CA VAL A 81 -2.64 12.86 -10.68
C VAL A 81 -2.00 13.13 -9.31
N ILE A 82 -1.12 12.24 -8.84
CA ILE A 82 -0.41 12.41 -7.57
C ILE A 82 0.81 13.32 -7.76
N LEU A 83 0.80 14.44 -7.05
CA LEU A 83 1.76 15.53 -7.15
C LEU A 83 2.98 15.32 -6.25
N ASP A 84 4.11 15.91 -6.64
CA ASP A 84 5.34 15.91 -5.84
C ASP A 84 5.25 16.90 -4.66
N PRO A 85 5.27 16.44 -3.40
CA PRO A 85 5.18 17.30 -2.23
C PRO A 85 6.48 18.11 -1.97
N PHE A 86 7.55 17.87 -2.72
CA PHE A 86 8.81 18.61 -2.63
C PHE A 86 8.93 19.72 -3.68
N ASP A 87 8.08 19.72 -4.72
CA ASP A 87 8.08 20.76 -5.75
C ASP A 87 7.61 22.10 -5.15
N PRO A 88 8.42 23.17 -5.20
CA PRO A 88 8.05 24.49 -4.70
C PRO A 88 6.74 25.02 -5.29
N THR A 89 6.43 24.69 -6.56
CA THR A 89 5.21 25.10 -7.24
C THR A 89 3.99 24.42 -6.66
N VAL A 90 4.09 23.10 -6.42
CA VAL A 90 3.02 22.31 -5.78
C VAL A 90 2.79 22.79 -4.35
N ILE A 91 3.86 23.09 -3.61
CA ILE A 91 3.75 23.63 -2.24
C ILE A 91 3.02 24.98 -2.23
N ALA A 92 3.37 25.89 -3.13
CA ALA A 92 2.73 27.20 -3.24
C ALA A 92 1.24 27.09 -3.57
N GLU A 93 0.89 26.26 -4.56
CA GLU A 93 -0.52 26.04 -4.93
C GLU A 93 -1.29 25.26 -3.86
N ALA A 94 -0.67 24.31 -3.14
CA ALA A 94 -1.31 23.62 -2.02
C ALA A 94 -1.69 24.60 -0.91
N LYS A 95 -0.79 25.52 -0.54
CA LYS A 95 -1.07 26.58 0.45
C LYS A 95 -2.19 27.50 0.00
N LYS A 96 -2.18 27.91 -1.27
CA LYS A 96 -3.23 28.73 -1.88
C LYS A 96 -4.60 28.05 -1.87
N ASN A 97 -4.63 26.72 -1.99
CA ASN A 97 -5.83 25.90 -1.87
C ASN A 97 -6.21 25.56 -0.41
N GLY A 98 -5.59 26.20 0.59
CA GLY A 98 -5.94 26.05 2.00
C GLY A 98 -5.39 24.80 2.68
N ILE A 99 -4.42 24.11 2.06
CA ILE A 99 -3.75 22.98 2.70
C ILE A 99 -2.76 23.50 3.76
N ALA A 100 -2.93 23.06 5.00
CA ALA A 100 -2.08 23.46 6.12
C ALA A 100 -0.62 23.00 5.95
N ASP A 101 0.33 23.77 6.50
CA ASP A 101 1.76 23.45 6.49
C ASP A 101 2.07 22.08 7.11
N SER A 102 1.34 21.71 8.18
CA SER A 102 1.41 20.40 8.83
C SER A 102 1.08 19.25 7.88
N THR A 103 0.07 19.43 7.01
CA THR A 103 -0.35 18.45 6.01
C THR A 103 0.65 18.34 4.87
N ILE A 104 1.24 19.46 4.44
CA ILE A 104 2.31 19.46 3.43
C ILE A 104 3.55 18.74 3.98
N TRP A 105 3.94 19.02 5.22
CA TRP A 105 5.04 18.31 5.90
C TRP A 105 4.76 16.81 6.03
N ALA A 106 3.53 16.43 6.37
CA ALA A 106 3.11 15.03 6.41
C ALA A 106 3.14 14.36 5.03
N ALA A 107 2.86 15.10 3.95
CA ALA A 107 3.00 14.61 2.58
C ALA A 107 4.46 14.37 2.19
N GLN A 108 5.37 15.28 2.58
CA GLN A 108 6.81 15.13 2.37
C GLN A 108 7.39 13.93 3.13
N SER A 109 6.83 13.62 4.30
CA SER A 109 7.25 12.48 5.13
C SER A 109 6.45 11.19 4.83
N SER A 110 5.59 11.19 3.81
CA SER A 110 4.58 10.15 3.59
C SER A 110 5.19 8.80 3.15
N PRO A 111 4.99 7.71 3.92
CA PRO A 111 5.39 6.38 3.48
C PRO A 111 4.58 5.94 2.25
N THR A 112 3.32 6.36 2.14
CA THR A 112 2.47 6.07 0.98
C THR A 112 3.05 6.70 -0.29
N TYR A 113 3.48 7.97 -0.23
CA TYR A 113 4.13 8.62 -1.37
C TYR A 113 5.42 7.89 -1.78
N LYS A 114 6.25 7.46 -0.82
CA LYS A 114 7.46 6.68 -1.09
C LYS A 114 7.16 5.38 -1.84
N PHE A 115 6.21 4.58 -1.36
CA PHE A 115 5.86 3.31 -2.00
C PHE A 115 5.23 3.48 -3.39
N VAL A 116 4.43 4.52 -3.59
CA VAL A 116 3.66 4.73 -4.82
C VAL A 116 4.46 5.48 -5.88
N LYS A 117 5.11 6.60 -5.53
CA LYS A 117 5.79 7.51 -6.46
C LYS A 117 7.30 7.35 -6.45
N THR A 118 7.94 7.39 -5.29
CA THR A 118 9.42 7.35 -5.21
C THR A 118 9.99 6.01 -5.66
N TRP A 119 9.44 4.90 -5.17
CA TRP A 119 9.95 3.56 -5.48
C TRP A 119 9.15 2.86 -6.59
N GLY A 120 7.92 3.31 -6.83
CA GLY A 120 7.01 2.71 -7.82
C GLY A 120 6.65 1.25 -7.50
N LEU A 121 6.66 0.87 -6.21
CA LEU A 121 6.44 -0.50 -5.74
C LEU A 121 4.96 -0.85 -5.54
N ALA A 122 4.15 0.14 -5.16
CA ALA A 122 2.74 -0.07 -4.85
C ALA A 122 1.84 0.31 -6.03
N LEU A 123 0.87 -0.56 -6.33
CA LEU A 123 -0.06 -0.43 -7.46
C LEU A 123 -1.50 -0.31 -6.95
N PRO A 124 -2.39 0.39 -7.69
CA PRO A 124 -3.81 0.48 -7.36
C PRO A 124 -4.51 -0.88 -7.53
N LEU A 125 -5.59 -1.11 -6.78
CA LEU A 125 -6.41 -2.32 -6.95
C LEU A 125 -7.53 -2.10 -7.97
N HIS A 126 -7.59 -2.93 -9.00
CA HIS A 126 -8.55 -2.86 -10.10
C HIS A 126 -8.68 -1.44 -10.70
N PRO A 127 -7.58 -0.90 -11.29
CA PRO A 127 -7.61 0.43 -11.91
C PRO A 127 -8.67 0.55 -13.03
N GLU A 128 -8.99 -0.54 -13.73
CA GLU A 128 -10.00 -0.64 -14.79
C GLU A 128 -11.42 -0.28 -14.32
N PHE A 129 -11.67 -0.25 -13.02
CA PHE A 129 -12.93 0.25 -12.46
C PHE A 129 -13.06 1.77 -12.53
N ARG A 130 -11.99 2.49 -12.90
CA ARG A 130 -11.99 3.94 -13.18
C ARG A 130 -12.46 4.80 -12.01
N THR A 131 -12.24 4.30 -10.78
CA THR A 131 -12.57 5.02 -9.53
C THR A 131 -11.37 5.71 -8.89
N LEU A 132 -10.18 5.59 -9.51
CA LEU A 132 -8.89 6.09 -8.98
C LEU A 132 -8.70 5.70 -7.50
N PRO A 133 -8.60 4.40 -7.18
CA PRO A 133 -8.59 3.92 -5.80
C PRO A 133 -7.34 4.39 -5.05
N MET A 134 -7.53 4.97 -3.87
CA MET A 134 -6.43 5.53 -3.04
C MET A 134 -5.84 4.52 -2.03
N LEU A 135 -6.12 3.23 -2.21
CA LEU A 135 -5.49 2.12 -1.51
C LEU A 135 -4.61 1.37 -2.50
N PHE A 136 -3.31 1.36 -2.21
CA PHE A 136 -2.30 0.72 -3.05
C PHE A 136 -1.75 -0.54 -2.39
N TYR A 137 -1.27 -1.46 -3.21
CA TYR A 137 -0.79 -2.77 -2.80
C TYR A 137 0.59 -3.02 -3.41
N VAL A 138 1.53 -3.46 -2.58
CA VAL A 138 2.79 -4.02 -3.06
C VAL A 138 2.53 -5.48 -3.43
N PRO A 139 2.77 -5.91 -4.68
CA PRO A 139 2.57 -7.30 -5.09
C PRO A 139 3.43 -8.27 -4.25
N PRO A 140 2.91 -9.43 -3.84
CA PRO A 140 3.65 -10.37 -3.00
C PRO A 140 4.71 -11.12 -3.82
N LEU A 141 5.92 -11.22 -3.28
CA LEU A 141 6.87 -12.25 -3.71
C LEU A 141 6.38 -13.61 -3.22
N LEU A 142 6.39 -14.60 -4.11
CA LEU A 142 5.93 -15.94 -3.80
C LEU A 142 6.97 -17.01 -4.12
N PRO A 143 6.86 -18.21 -3.53
CA PRO A 143 7.77 -19.30 -3.81
C PRO A 143 7.79 -19.65 -5.31
N VAL A 144 8.96 -20.10 -5.76
CA VAL A 144 9.14 -20.70 -7.08
C VAL A 144 8.31 -21.97 -7.22
N MET A 145 7.91 -22.30 -8.44
CA MET A 145 7.26 -23.57 -8.73
C MET A 145 8.18 -24.72 -8.34
N ALA A 146 7.64 -25.68 -7.60
CA ALA A 146 8.35 -26.92 -7.33
C ALA A 146 8.32 -27.81 -8.56
N SER A 147 9.45 -28.43 -8.86
CA SER A 147 9.51 -29.53 -9.80
C SER A 147 9.37 -30.85 -9.04
N LEU A 148 8.63 -31.81 -9.61
CA LEU A 148 8.64 -33.17 -9.12
C LEU A 148 9.86 -33.86 -9.74
N LYS A 149 10.86 -34.16 -8.90
CA LYS A 149 12.04 -34.91 -9.33
C LYS A 149 11.93 -36.33 -8.79
N GLN A 150 12.10 -37.33 -9.63
CA GLN A 150 12.21 -38.69 -9.14
C GLN A 150 13.58 -38.86 -8.45
N VAL A 151 13.59 -39.25 -7.18
CA VAL A 151 14.81 -39.48 -6.39
C VAL A 151 14.84 -40.89 -5.85
N ASN A 152 16.04 -41.45 -5.76
CA ASN A 152 16.27 -42.73 -5.11
C ASN A 152 16.52 -42.49 -3.62
N ASN A 153 15.54 -42.83 -2.77
CA ASN A 153 15.62 -42.67 -1.32
C ASN A 153 16.64 -43.61 -0.65
N ALA A 154 17.20 -44.59 -1.38
CA ALA A 154 18.11 -45.60 -0.83
C ALA A 154 19.38 -45.00 -0.17
N GLU A 155 19.94 -43.92 -0.73
CA GLU A 155 21.11 -43.25 -0.15
C GLU A 155 20.78 -42.52 1.17
N GLN A 156 19.56 -42.01 1.30
CA GLN A 156 19.11 -41.28 2.49
C GLN A 156 18.78 -42.22 3.65
N THR A 157 18.18 -43.38 3.36
CA THR A 157 17.86 -44.42 4.36
C THR A 157 19.11 -44.89 5.13
N SER A 158 20.27 -44.95 4.46
CA SER A 158 21.55 -45.33 5.09
C SER A 158 22.05 -44.34 6.14
N LYS A 159 21.56 -43.09 6.12
CA LYS A 159 21.96 -42.00 7.02
C LYS A 159 20.91 -41.72 8.11
N MET A 160 19.82 -42.48 8.17
CA MET A 160 18.72 -42.26 9.10
C MET A 160 18.69 -43.29 10.24
N ASN A 161 17.99 -42.95 11.32
CA ASN A 161 17.82 -43.81 12.49
C ASN A 161 16.91 -45.02 12.15
N PRO A 162 17.10 -46.20 12.77
CA PRO A 162 16.23 -47.37 12.60
C PRO A 162 14.71 -47.15 12.70
N VAL A 163 14.25 -46.08 13.37
CA VAL A 163 12.82 -45.75 13.55
C VAL A 163 12.29 -44.79 12.47
N SER A 164 13.16 -44.28 11.59
CA SER A 164 12.77 -43.32 10.56
C SER A 164 11.84 -43.96 9.53
N LYS A 165 10.69 -43.30 9.30
CA LYS A 165 9.68 -43.74 8.33
C LYS A 165 10.23 -43.57 6.91
N VAL A 166 10.35 -44.69 6.19
CA VAL A 166 10.68 -44.71 4.77
C VAL A 166 9.38 -44.58 3.98
N TRP A 167 9.33 -43.62 3.05
CA TRP A 167 8.22 -43.44 2.14
C TRP A 167 8.60 -44.04 0.79
N ASP A 168 7.74 -44.90 0.24
CA ASP A 168 7.95 -45.57 -1.07
C ASP A 168 7.80 -44.60 -2.26
N ASP A 169 7.28 -43.40 -2.00
CA ASP A 169 7.12 -42.35 -2.99
C ASP A 169 8.50 -41.81 -3.42
N ALA A 170 8.93 -42.21 -4.62
CA ALA A 170 10.18 -41.77 -5.23
C ALA A 170 10.13 -40.33 -5.75
N TRP A 171 9.14 -39.52 -5.38
CA TRP A 171 8.94 -38.17 -5.90
C TRP A 171 9.37 -37.12 -4.86
N LEU A 172 10.50 -36.45 -5.11
CA LEU A 172 10.92 -35.30 -4.33
C LEU A 172 10.22 -34.05 -4.85
N TYR A 173 9.57 -33.35 -3.92
CA TYR A 173 9.13 -31.98 -4.13
C TYR A 173 10.35 -31.06 -4.11
N ASN A 174 10.97 -30.86 -5.28
CA ASN A 174 12.19 -30.09 -5.42
C ASN A 174 11.88 -28.61 -5.68
N THR A 175 12.16 -27.78 -4.68
CA THR A 175 12.08 -26.31 -4.77
C THR A 175 13.45 -25.66 -4.98
N THR A 176 14.50 -26.45 -5.12
CA THR A 176 15.88 -25.98 -5.33
C THR A 176 16.02 -25.45 -6.76
N THR A 177 16.17 -24.15 -6.87
CA THR A 177 16.45 -23.42 -8.12
C THR A 177 17.97 -23.29 -8.30
N LYS A 178 18.44 -23.18 -9.56
CA LYS A 178 19.88 -23.01 -9.87
C LYS A 178 20.45 -21.74 -9.23
N GLU A 179 19.62 -20.72 -9.05
CA GLU A 179 19.90 -19.54 -8.25
C GLU A 179 18.93 -19.47 -7.08
N LEU A 180 19.39 -19.02 -5.92
CA LEU A 180 18.58 -18.96 -4.68
C LEU A 180 17.31 -18.09 -4.81
N PHE A 181 17.31 -17.18 -5.78
CA PHE A 181 16.16 -16.43 -6.20
C PHE A 181 15.82 -16.89 -7.62
N GLY A 182 14.87 -17.81 -7.76
CA GLY A 182 14.43 -18.27 -9.07
C GLY A 182 13.90 -17.11 -9.94
N THR A 183 13.88 -17.33 -11.24
CA THR A 183 13.34 -16.34 -12.18
C THR A 183 11.89 -16.04 -11.84
N ILE A 184 11.52 -14.75 -11.82
CA ILE A 184 10.15 -14.29 -11.47
C ILE A 184 9.08 -14.97 -12.32
N ASP A 185 9.44 -15.38 -13.54
CA ASP A 185 8.61 -16.10 -14.49
C ASP A 185 8.27 -17.55 -14.05
N GLU A 186 9.04 -18.11 -13.12
CA GLU A 186 8.82 -19.45 -12.53
C GLU A 186 8.10 -19.37 -11.18
N ALA A 187 7.58 -18.21 -10.77
CA ALA A 187 6.83 -18.08 -9.54
C ALA A 187 5.54 -18.92 -9.58
N ARG A 188 5.14 -19.48 -8.44
CA ARG A 188 3.94 -20.32 -8.33
C ARG A 188 2.64 -19.57 -8.65
N MET A 189 2.62 -18.26 -8.44
CA MET A 189 1.46 -17.43 -8.78
C MET A 189 1.64 -16.85 -10.17
N PRO A 190 0.67 -17.04 -11.08
CA PRO A 190 0.75 -16.51 -12.43
C PRO A 190 0.84 -14.97 -12.41
N LEU A 191 1.80 -14.41 -13.14
CA LEU A 191 1.92 -12.95 -13.33
C LEU A 191 0.64 -12.36 -13.89
N LYS A 192 0.01 -13.05 -14.85
CA LYS A 192 -1.31 -12.71 -15.40
C LYS A 192 -2.38 -12.45 -14.34
N TYR A 193 -2.40 -13.22 -13.26
CA TYR A 193 -3.37 -13.03 -12.18
C TYR A 193 -3.09 -11.72 -11.42
N LEU A 194 -1.83 -11.48 -11.05
CA LEU A 194 -1.45 -10.23 -10.39
C LEU A 194 -1.69 -9.01 -11.29
N ALA A 195 -1.41 -9.14 -12.59
CA ALA A 195 -1.64 -8.10 -13.57
C ALA A 195 -3.13 -7.75 -13.69
N SER A 196 -4.00 -8.76 -13.69
CA SER A 196 -5.46 -8.55 -13.70
C SER A 196 -5.97 -7.82 -12.45
N LEU A 197 -5.26 -7.90 -11.32
CA LEU A 197 -5.63 -7.23 -10.08
C LEU A 197 -5.06 -5.81 -9.98
N PHE A 198 -3.84 -5.58 -10.46
CA PHE A 198 -3.07 -4.39 -10.09
C PHE A 198 -2.69 -3.47 -11.26
N SER A 199 -2.78 -3.94 -12.50
CA SER A 199 -2.28 -3.22 -13.68
C SER A 199 -3.17 -3.32 -14.91
N ALA A 200 -4.48 -3.58 -14.73
CA ALA A 200 -5.42 -3.77 -15.84
C ALA A 200 -4.93 -4.81 -16.89
N GLY A 201 -4.17 -5.82 -16.46
CA GLY A 201 -3.65 -6.89 -17.32
C GLY A 201 -2.22 -6.69 -17.83
N ASP A 202 -1.52 -5.60 -17.48
CA ASP A 202 -0.11 -5.40 -17.83
C ASP A 202 0.83 -6.23 -16.94
N GLU A 203 1.29 -7.37 -17.44
CA GLU A 203 2.24 -8.25 -16.76
C GLU A 203 3.64 -7.64 -16.61
N GLY A 204 4.06 -6.79 -17.55
CA GLY A 204 5.34 -6.09 -17.52
C GLY A 204 5.42 -5.18 -16.30
N MET A 205 4.36 -4.40 -16.06
CA MET A 205 4.29 -3.56 -14.87
C MET A 205 4.49 -4.35 -13.59
N VAL A 206 3.76 -5.45 -13.39
CA VAL A 206 3.90 -6.27 -12.17
C VAL A 206 5.29 -6.90 -12.08
N LYS A 207 5.82 -7.42 -13.19
CA LYS A 207 7.16 -8.01 -13.25
C LYS A 207 8.23 -7.03 -12.79
N ASP A 208 8.15 -5.77 -13.20
CA ASP A 208 9.09 -4.73 -12.78
C ASP A 208 9.07 -4.51 -11.27
N ARG A 209 7.89 -4.52 -10.64
CA ARG A 209 7.77 -4.33 -9.18
C ARG A 209 8.33 -5.53 -8.43
N LEU A 210 8.08 -6.74 -8.93
CA LEU A 210 8.65 -7.96 -8.36
C LEU A 210 10.18 -8.00 -8.51
N LYS A 211 10.72 -7.53 -9.65
CA LYS A 211 12.17 -7.36 -9.85
C LYS A 211 12.77 -6.39 -8.85
N LYS A 212 12.14 -5.24 -8.61
CA LYS A 212 12.57 -4.28 -7.57
C LYS A 212 12.63 -4.92 -6.18
N LEU A 213 11.57 -5.62 -5.78
CA LEU A 213 11.55 -6.33 -4.49
C LEU A 213 12.66 -7.38 -4.38
N MET A 214 12.94 -8.09 -5.49
CA MET A 214 14.02 -9.08 -5.53
C MET A 214 15.40 -8.44 -5.44
N ALA A 215 15.63 -7.35 -6.18
CA ALA A 215 16.89 -6.60 -6.15
C ALA A 215 17.21 -6.11 -4.75
N VAL A 216 16.22 -5.57 -4.01
CA VAL A 216 16.38 -5.15 -2.60
C VAL A 216 16.77 -6.34 -1.71
N ARG A 217 16.20 -7.53 -1.91
CA ARG A 217 16.57 -8.74 -1.14
C ARG A 217 18.00 -9.20 -1.44
N VAL A 218 18.40 -9.19 -2.71
CA VAL A 218 19.77 -9.54 -3.14
C VAL A 218 20.77 -8.54 -2.56
N TYR A 219 20.48 -7.24 -2.65
CA TYR A 219 21.28 -6.18 -2.07
C TYR A 219 21.44 -6.33 -0.55
N ARG A 220 20.35 -6.60 0.16
CA ARG A 220 20.41 -6.80 1.60
C ARG A 220 21.23 -8.03 1.98
N ARG A 221 21.10 -9.11 1.20
CA ARG A 221 21.87 -10.34 1.42
C ARG A 221 23.37 -10.12 1.25
N TRP A 222 23.79 -9.39 0.23
CA TRP A 222 25.19 -8.97 0.07
C TRP A 222 25.68 -8.24 1.32
N LYS A 223 24.93 -7.25 1.82
CA LYS A 223 25.31 -6.50 3.03
C LYS A 223 25.37 -7.34 4.32
N THR A 224 24.44 -8.28 4.52
CA THR A 224 24.30 -8.97 5.81
C THR A 224 24.96 -10.34 5.86
N VAL A 225 25.00 -11.07 4.74
CA VAL A 225 25.52 -12.44 4.66
C VAL A 225 26.88 -12.47 3.97
N GLY A 226 27.08 -11.65 2.92
CA GLY A 226 28.34 -11.57 2.17
C GLY A 226 28.56 -12.71 1.17
N ASP A 227 27.55 -13.54 0.88
CA ASP A 227 27.64 -14.67 -0.04
C ASP A 227 27.24 -14.32 -1.49
N VAL A 228 26.79 -13.08 -1.73
CA VAL A 228 26.54 -12.52 -3.07
C VAL A 228 27.63 -11.49 -3.37
N PRO A 229 28.29 -11.52 -4.55
CA PRO A 229 29.26 -10.50 -4.91
C PRO A 229 28.63 -9.10 -4.98
N GLU A 230 29.35 -8.08 -4.50
CA GLU A 230 28.91 -6.68 -4.56
C GLU A 230 28.53 -6.26 -5.98
N ALA A 231 29.34 -6.64 -6.97
CA ALA A 231 29.09 -6.34 -8.37
C ALA A 231 27.71 -6.82 -8.84
N LYS A 232 27.31 -8.05 -8.47
CA LYS A 232 25.98 -8.61 -8.80
C LYS A 232 24.86 -7.85 -8.08
N ALA A 233 25.06 -7.50 -6.81
CA ALA A 233 24.06 -6.74 -6.05
C ALA A 233 23.81 -5.35 -6.64
N MET A 234 24.88 -4.64 -7.03
CA MET A 234 24.79 -3.31 -7.64
C MET A 234 24.24 -3.36 -9.08
N GLU A 235 24.60 -4.39 -9.84
CA GLU A 235 24.03 -4.63 -11.17
C GLU A 235 22.51 -4.81 -11.12
N MET A 236 22.01 -5.65 -10.20
CA MET A 236 20.57 -5.88 -10.03
C MET A 236 19.82 -4.60 -9.64
N LEU A 237 20.41 -3.74 -8.81
CA LEU A 237 19.83 -2.44 -8.47
C LEU A 237 19.77 -1.49 -9.68
N ARG A 238 20.83 -1.46 -10.50
CA ARG A 238 20.86 -0.67 -11.74
C ARG A 238 19.83 -1.15 -12.76
N GLU A 239 19.61 -2.45 -12.91
CA GLU A 239 18.62 -3.00 -13.84
C GLU A 239 17.20 -2.51 -13.52
N VAL A 240 16.90 -2.27 -12.25
CA VAL A 240 15.57 -1.87 -11.79
C VAL A 240 15.44 -0.39 -11.43
N ASP A 241 16.44 0.41 -11.81
CA ASP A 241 16.49 1.85 -11.55
C ASP A 241 16.29 2.19 -10.05
N LEU A 242 17.02 1.50 -9.18
CA LEU A 242 17.08 1.80 -7.75
C LEU A 242 18.52 2.13 -7.35
N ASP A 243 18.68 3.19 -6.57
CA ASP A 243 19.95 3.52 -5.94
C ASP A 243 20.13 2.76 -4.60
N PRO A 244 21.36 2.64 -4.09
CA PRO A 244 21.65 1.99 -2.81
C PRO A 244 20.88 2.55 -1.61
N GLN A 245 20.65 3.87 -1.55
CA GLN A 245 19.92 4.52 -0.46
C GLN A 245 18.44 4.15 -0.54
N SER A 246 17.84 4.18 -1.74
CA SER A 246 16.47 3.71 -1.95
C SER A 246 16.30 2.26 -1.52
N ALA A 247 17.27 1.38 -1.80
CA ALA A 247 17.23 -0.01 -1.36
C ALA A 247 17.28 -0.16 0.17
N ASP A 248 18.12 0.62 0.86
CA ASP A 248 18.16 0.66 2.32
C ASP A 248 16.87 1.23 2.92
N ASP A 249 16.27 2.26 2.31
CA ASP A 249 15.03 2.86 2.78
C ASP A 249 13.83 1.92 2.58
N ILE A 250 13.76 1.20 1.45
CA ILE A 250 12.76 0.15 1.22
C ILE A 250 12.92 -0.94 2.28
N TYR A 251 14.14 -1.40 2.54
CA TYR A 251 14.40 -2.38 3.59
C TYR A 251 13.98 -1.87 4.97
N TYR A 252 14.30 -0.61 5.29
CA TYR A 252 13.90 0.01 6.55
C TYR A 252 12.38 0.01 6.69
N LEU A 253 11.64 0.53 5.71
CA LEU A 253 10.19 0.59 5.81
C LEU A 253 9.54 -0.80 5.82
N THR A 254 10.05 -1.76 5.06
CA THR A 254 9.41 -3.08 4.96
C THR A 254 9.77 -4.05 6.09
N SER A 255 10.92 -3.87 6.74
CA SER A 255 11.43 -4.82 7.74
C SER A 255 11.58 -4.24 9.14
N LEU A 256 11.87 -2.95 9.28
CA LEU A 256 12.24 -2.31 10.56
C LEU A 256 11.27 -1.20 11.01
N ALA A 257 10.40 -0.70 10.13
CA ALA A 257 9.58 0.49 10.36
C ALA A 257 8.92 0.53 11.73
N LYS A 258 9.18 1.59 12.50
CA LYS A 258 8.47 1.87 13.75
C LYS A 258 7.03 2.27 13.45
N PHE A 259 6.22 2.44 14.50
CA PHE A 259 4.83 2.81 14.32
C PHE A 259 4.68 4.15 13.57
N ASP A 260 5.45 5.15 13.97
CA ASP A 260 5.39 6.51 13.43
C ASP A 260 5.92 6.60 11.99
N ASP A 261 6.85 5.71 11.60
CA ASP A 261 7.33 5.63 10.22
C ASP A 261 6.27 5.09 9.25
N ARG A 262 5.32 4.28 9.77
CA ARG A 262 4.24 3.71 8.95
C ARG A 262 3.01 4.60 8.88
N PHE A 263 2.80 5.43 9.88
CA PHE A 263 1.58 6.21 10.03
C PHE A 263 1.93 7.67 10.22
N VAL A 264 2.04 8.39 9.11
CA VAL A 264 2.31 9.83 9.08
C VAL A 264 0.99 10.54 8.78
N ILE A 265 0.25 10.86 9.84
CA ILE A 265 -1.13 11.36 9.76
C ILE A 265 -1.19 12.75 10.40
N PRO A 266 -1.44 13.82 9.63
CA PRO A 266 -1.60 15.15 10.20
C PRO A 266 -2.94 15.25 10.94
N ALA A 267 -3.05 16.22 11.85
CA ALA A 267 -4.35 16.61 12.40
C ALA A 267 -5.25 17.14 11.28
N ALA A 268 -6.56 16.89 11.35
CA ALA A 268 -7.49 17.33 10.31
C ALA A 268 -7.89 18.81 10.40
N HIS A 269 -7.30 19.57 11.32
CA HIS A 269 -7.59 21.00 11.51
C HIS A 269 -9.10 21.32 11.62
N ARG A 270 -9.80 20.54 12.45
CA ARG A 270 -11.27 20.65 12.62
C ARG A 270 -11.72 22.03 13.08
N GLU A 271 -10.86 22.75 13.79
CA GLU A 271 -11.08 24.12 14.23
C GLU A 271 -11.46 25.03 13.07
N HIS A 272 -10.81 24.92 11.90
CA HIS A 272 -11.14 25.75 10.74
C HIS A 272 -12.56 25.48 10.22
N ALA A 273 -12.98 24.20 10.20
CA ALA A 273 -14.31 23.81 9.75
C ALA A 273 -15.40 24.21 10.76
N ILE A 274 -15.10 24.13 12.06
CA ILE A 274 -16.03 24.51 13.12
C ILE A 274 -16.21 26.03 13.15
N GLU A 275 -15.13 26.81 13.00
CA GLU A 275 -15.18 28.28 13.01
C GLU A 275 -16.03 28.88 11.88
N MET A 276 -16.24 28.15 10.78
CA MET A 276 -17.20 28.55 9.74
C MET A 276 -18.66 28.52 10.22
N LEU A 277 -18.98 27.79 11.29
CA LEU A 277 -20.35 27.57 11.79
C LEU A 277 -20.56 28.16 13.18
N GLU A 278 -19.61 27.97 14.10
CA GLU A 278 -19.71 28.39 15.50
C GLU A 278 -18.33 28.56 16.16
N PHE A 279 -18.27 29.19 17.33
CA PHE A 279 -17.01 29.36 18.04
C PHE A 279 -16.46 28.01 18.55
N THR A 280 -15.25 27.65 18.11
CA THR A 280 -14.61 26.37 18.44
C THR A 280 -14.47 26.12 19.95
N GLY A 281 -14.23 27.16 20.75
CA GLY A 281 -14.14 27.02 22.20
C GLY A 281 -15.46 26.59 22.85
N ASP A 282 -16.59 27.12 22.37
CA ASP A 282 -17.91 26.77 22.86
C ASP A 282 -18.29 25.35 22.40
N LYS A 283 -17.94 24.98 21.15
CA LYS A 283 -18.09 23.61 20.66
C LYS A 283 -17.27 22.61 21.48
N LYS A 284 -16.02 22.95 21.79
CA LYS A 284 -15.14 22.11 22.64
C LYS A 284 -15.72 21.94 24.04
N GLY A 285 -16.27 23.01 24.64
CA GLY A 285 -16.86 22.96 25.99
C GLY A 285 -18.20 22.20 26.06
N SER A 286 -18.94 22.15 24.95
CA SER A 286 -20.29 21.54 24.91
C SER A 286 -20.35 20.14 24.28
N THR A 287 -19.33 19.73 23.52
CA THR A 287 -19.33 18.42 22.84
C THR A 287 -19.41 17.27 23.85
N GLY A 288 -20.34 16.34 23.63
CA GLY A 288 -20.54 15.16 24.47
C GLY A 288 -21.68 15.29 25.50
N PHE A 289 -22.14 16.51 25.78
CA PHE A 289 -23.36 16.76 26.54
C PHE A 289 -24.55 16.76 25.59
N GLY A 290 -25.16 15.59 25.37
CA GLY A 290 -26.21 15.36 24.38
C GLY A 290 -27.34 16.40 24.39
N PHE A 291 -27.76 16.81 23.17
CA PHE A 291 -28.83 17.75 22.82
C PHE A 291 -29.01 18.95 23.77
N LYS A 292 -28.31 20.05 23.48
CA LYS A 292 -28.83 21.40 23.73
C LYS A 292 -29.13 22.05 22.39
N GLU A 293 -30.39 22.46 22.24
CA GLU A 293 -30.78 23.46 21.26
C GLU A 293 -29.88 24.69 21.47
N GLU A 294 -28.97 24.88 20.52
CA GLU A 294 -28.02 26.00 20.42
C GLU A 294 -27.08 26.20 21.63
N SER A 295 -25.83 26.56 21.33
CA SER A 295 -24.91 27.08 22.34
C SER A 295 -25.54 28.35 22.93
N ALA A 296 -25.54 28.47 24.26
CA ALA A 296 -26.04 29.67 24.92
C ALA A 296 -25.37 30.90 24.27
N SER A 297 -26.16 31.78 23.66
CA SER A 297 -25.64 32.99 23.04
C SER A 297 -24.93 33.80 24.12
N ARG A 298 -23.65 34.08 23.91
CA ARG A 298 -22.93 35.03 24.76
C ARG A 298 -23.67 36.37 24.63
N GLY A 299 -24.25 36.84 25.73
CA GLY A 299 -24.86 38.16 25.78
C GLY A 299 -23.84 39.20 25.34
N LEU A 300 -24.22 40.00 24.34
CA LEU A 300 -23.57 41.27 24.03
C LEU A 300 -23.73 42.23 25.21
#